data_AF-A0A7C7RNT5-F1
#
_entry.id   AF-A0A7C7RNT5-F1
#
_cell.length_a   1.000
_cell.length_b   1.000
_cell.length_c   1.000
_cell.angle_alpha   90.00
_cell.angle_beta   90.00
_cell.angle_gamma   90.00
#
_symmetry.space_group_name_H-M   'P 1'
#
loop_
_entity.id
_entity.type
_entity.pdbx_description
1 polymer ?
#
loop_
_entity_poly.entity_id
_entity_poly.type
_entity_poly.pdbx_seq_one_letter_code
_entity_poly.pdbx_strand_id
1 'polypeptide(L)'
;MIQTFALIVSILAGIATILNFIFGIARRVGRPWLGWVLFGITLGAFAFIGYFRCAPSPKPELTISPQVSITEHPSITIDKIERNNRIWGHVEGINRDEYDNYKVLVYVHTDKWYIHPYQGQGEDLSWAKIKDDGTWSIETVKRKFTANAVAALVVKGNHPELTPIEDLEEIHYIAKIVIKGTGDL
;
A
#
# COMPACT_ATOMS: atom_id res chain seq x y z
N MET A 1 -30.40 -23.73 4.87
CA MET A 1 -31.19 -23.33 6.05
C MET A 1 -30.31 -23.13 7.31
N ILE A 2 -29.30 -23.98 7.56
CA ILE A 2 -28.44 -23.88 8.78
C ILE A 2 -27.53 -22.63 8.78
N GLN A 3 -26.98 -22.22 7.63
CA GLN A 3 -26.11 -21.03 7.56
C GLN A 3 -26.82 -19.71 7.90
N THR A 4 -28.11 -19.59 7.58
CA THR A 4 -28.89 -18.37 7.86
C THR A 4 -29.12 -18.18 9.36
N PHE A 5 -29.30 -19.27 10.11
CA PHE A 5 -29.46 -19.23 11.56
C PHE A 5 -28.18 -18.78 12.28
N ALA A 6 -27.01 -19.26 11.84
CA ALA A 6 -25.73 -18.89 12.44
C ALA A 6 -25.41 -17.38 12.30
N LEU A 7 -25.77 -16.79 11.16
CA LEU A 7 -25.62 -15.35 10.93
C LEU A 7 -26.51 -14.53 11.87
N ILE A 8 -27.79 -14.91 12.01
CA ILE A 8 -28.75 -14.21 12.88
C ILE A 8 -28.30 -14.25 14.33
N VAL A 9 -27.86 -15.42 14.82
CA VAL A 9 -27.37 -15.57 16.20
C VAL A 9 -26.13 -14.70 16.46
N SER A 10 -25.20 -14.63 15.50
CA SER A 10 -23.99 -13.80 15.63
C SER A 10 -24.30 -12.31 15.69
N ILE A 11 -25.29 -11.85 14.90
CA ILE A 11 -25.75 -10.46 14.90
C ILE A 11 -26.40 -10.12 16.25
N LEU A 12 -27.27 -11.00 16.77
CA LEU A 12 -27.95 -10.78 18.06
C LEU A 12 -26.96 -10.73 19.23
N ALA A 13 -25.92 -11.57 19.22
CA ALA A 13 -24.87 -11.55 20.23
C ALA A 13 -24.09 -10.22 20.22
N GLY A 14 -23.75 -9.70 19.03
CA GLY A 14 -23.08 -8.41 18.90
C GLY A 14 -23.91 -7.24 19.44
N ILE A 15 -25.22 -7.23 19.15
CA ILE A 15 -26.15 -6.19 19.63
C ILE A 15 -26.20 -6.18 21.17
N ALA A 16 -26.26 -7.35 21.82
CA ALA A 16 -26.31 -7.44 23.27
C ALA A 16 -25.06 -6.85 23.95
N THR A 17 -23.86 -7.06 23.39
CA THR A 17 -22.61 -6.50 23.93
C THR A 17 -22.57 -4.98 23.83
N ILE A 18 -23.03 -4.42 22.71
CA ILE A 18 -23.10 -2.96 22.50
C ILE A 18 -24.07 -2.31 23.49
N LEU A 19 -25.25 -2.91 23.70
CA LEU A 19 -26.23 -2.39 24.65
C LEU A 19 -25.69 -2.37 26.08
N ASN A 20 -25.04 -3.46 26.52
CA ASN A 20 -24.44 -3.53 27.85
C ASN A 20 -23.36 -2.45 28.07
N PHE A 21 -22.57 -2.15 27.04
CA PHE A 21 -21.56 -1.10 27.08
C PHE A 21 -22.19 0.31 27.24
N ILE A 22 -23.21 0.63 26.45
CA ILE A 22 -23.92 1.91 26.50
C ILE A 22 -24.58 2.13 27.88
N PHE A 23 -25.26 1.10 28.41
CA PHE A 23 -25.86 1.18 29.75
C PHE A 23 -24.81 1.30 30.85
N GLY A 24 -23.64 0.67 30.69
CA GLY A 24 -22.51 0.79 31.62
C GLY A 24 -21.98 2.22 31.72
N ILE A 25 -21.84 2.90 30.58
CA ILE A 25 -21.44 4.32 30.54
C ILE A 25 -22.50 5.19 31.22
N ALA A 26 -23.79 5.00 30.89
CA ALA A 26 -24.87 5.81 31.45
C ALA A 26 -24.95 5.73 32.98
N ARG A 27 -24.68 4.55 33.57
CA ARG A 27 -24.61 4.39 35.04
C ARG A 27 -23.46 5.17 35.68
N ARG A 28 -22.28 5.22 35.04
CA ARG A 28 -21.12 5.96 35.58
C ARG A 28 -21.33 7.47 35.62
N VAL A 29 -22.11 8.03 34.69
CA VAL A 29 -22.33 9.48 34.58
C VAL A 29 -23.53 9.95 35.42
N GLY A 30 -24.22 9.05 36.13
CA GLY A 30 -25.36 9.42 36.99
C GLY A 30 -26.56 10.01 36.25
N ARG A 31 -26.63 9.83 34.92
CA ARG A 31 -27.66 10.40 34.06
C ARG A 31 -28.39 9.27 33.29
N PRO A 32 -29.38 8.62 33.92
CA PRO A 32 -30.05 7.45 33.32
C PRO A 32 -30.82 7.78 32.04
N TRP A 33 -31.21 9.05 31.83
CA TRP A 33 -31.89 9.49 30.62
C TRP A 33 -30.99 9.50 29.36
N LEU A 34 -29.66 9.58 29.54
CA LEU A 34 -28.71 9.59 28.42
C LEU A 34 -28.65 8.24 27.68
N GLY A 35 -28.88 7.14 28.40
CA GLY A 35 -28.96 5.80 27.80
C GLY A 35 -30.14 5.66 26.84
N TRP A 36 -31.28 6.26 27.18
CA TRP A 36 -32.48 6.25 26.32
C TRP A 36 -32.31 7.11 25.06
N VAL A 37 -31.60 8.24 25.16
CA VAL A 37 -31.28 9.10 24.00
C VAL A 37 -30.34 8.38 23.03
N LEU A 38 -29.28 7.74 23.52
CA LEU A 38 -28.35 6.98 22.69
C LEU A 38 -29.02 5.76 22.05
N PHE A 39 -29.92 5.07 22.77
CA PHE A 39 -30.70 3.95 22.24
C PHE A 39 -31.62 4.39 21.09
N GLY A 40 -32.27 5.54 21.22
CA GLY A 40 -33.11 6.13 20.16
C GLY A 40 -32.34 6.41 18.87
N ILE A 41 -31.11 6.94 18.96
CA ILE A 41 -30.24 7.20 17.80
C ILE A 41 -29.86 5.89 17.10
N THR A 42 -29.52 4.84 17.85
CA THR A 42 -29.16 3.54 17.27
C THR A 42 -30.34 2.86 16.57
N LEU A 43 -31.57 2.98 17.08
CA LEU A 43 -32.76 2.44 16.43
C LEU A 43 -33.18 3.22 15.18
N GLY A 44 -32.95 4.54 15.16
CA GLY A 44 -33.20 5.38 13.98
C GLY A 44 -32.34 5.00 12.76
N ALA A 45 -31.10 4.55 12.98
CA ALA A 45 -30.19 4.12 11.90
C ALA A 45 -30.62 2.79 11.24
N PHE A 46 -31.27 1.88 11.98
CA PHE A 46 -31.72 0.60 11.43
C PHE A 46 -33.02 0.69 10.64
N ALA A 47 -33.84 1.73 10.86
CA ALA A 47 -35.08 1.95 10.10
C ALA A 47 -34.84 2.44 8.65
N PHE A 48 -33.61 2.83 8.29
CA PHE A 48 -33.28 3.32 6.95
C PHE A 48 -32.92 2.21 5.94
N ILE A 49 -32.74 0.97 6.39
CA ILE A 49 -32.34 -0.16 5.53
C ILE A 49 -33.55 -0.80 4.80
N GLY A 50 -34.78 -0.46 5.18
CA GLY A 50 -36.00 -1.07 4.63
C GLY A 50 -36.59 -0.43 3.36
N TYR A 51 -36.02 0.65 2.83
CA TYR A 51 -36.65 1.46 1.76
C TYR A 51 -35.98 1.40 0.39
N PHE A 52 -35.16 0.39 0.09
CA PHE A 52 -34.86 0.07 -1.31
C PHE A 52 -36.03 -0.72 -1.92
N ARG A 53 -37.09 0.04 -2.21
CA ARG A 53 -38.16 -0.34 -3.13
C ARG A 53 -37.54 -0.86 -4.42
N CYS A 54 -38.17 -1.90 -4.97
CA CYS A 54 -38.03 -2.36 -6.34
C CYS A 54 -37.95 -1.18 -7.31
N ALA A 55 -36.74 -0.74 -7.63
CA ALA A 55 -36.49 -0.04 -8.87
C ALA A 55 -36.61 -1.10 -9.99
N PRO A 56 -37.25 -0.78 -11.12
CA PRO A 56 -37.20 -1.64 -12.29
C PRO A 56 -35.73 -1.91 -12.61
N SER A 57 -35.36 -3.18 -12.69
CA SER A 57 -33.99 -3.59 -12.99
C SER A 57 -33.53 -2.83 -14.23
N PRO A 58 -32.53 -1.93 -14.13
CA PRO A 58 -32.04 -1.23 -15.31
C PRO A 58 -31.59 -2.30 -16.30
N LYS A 59 -32.08 -2.16 -17.54
CA LYS A 59 -31.63 -2.97 -18.67
C LYS A 59 -30.11 -3.00 -18.62
N PRO A 60 -29.45 -4.17 -18.76
CA PRO A 60 -27.99 -4.25 -18.68
C PRO A 60 -27.40 -3.41 -19.80
N GLU A 61 -27.11 -2.17 -19.47
CA GLU A 61 -26.33 -1.27 -20.29
C GLU A 61 -24.92 -1.80 -20.15
N LEU A 62 -24.40 -2.34 -21.25
CA LEU A 62 -23.01 -2.72 -21.39
C LEU A 62 -22.19 -1.44 -21.17
N THR A 63 -21.94 -1.14 -19.91
CA THR A 63 -20.96 -0.16 -19.48
C THR A 63 -19.64 -0.83 -19.80
N ILE A 64 -19.18 -0.62 -21.03
CA ILE A 64 -17.81 -0.88 -21.43
C ILE A 64 -16.99 0.12 -20.63
N SER A 65 -16.72 -0.22 -19.36
CA SER A 65 -15.62 0.37 -18.63
C SER A 65 -14.40 0.13 -19.51
N PRO A 66 -13.62 1.16 -19.86
CA PRO A 66 -12.43 0.97 -20.67
C PRO A 66 -11.50 0.03 -19.91
N GLN A 67 -11.58 -1.26 -20.26
CA GLN A 67 -10.63 -2.28 -19.88
C GLN A 67 -9.40 -1.96 -20.71
N VAL A 68 -8.62 -1.00 -20.23
CA VAL A 68 -7.23 -0.79 -20.65
C VAL A 68 -6.46 -1.98 -20.08
N SER A 69 -6.67 -3.15 -20.69
CA SER A 69 -5.83 -4.32 -20.51
C SER A 69 -4.62 -4.14 -21.40
N ILE A 70 -3.78 -3.16 -21.06
CA ILE A 70 -2.41 -3.18 -21.53
C ILE A 70 -1.70 -3.98 -20.44
N THR A 71 -1.46 -5.26 -20.73
CA THR A 71 -0.53 -6.07 -19.95
C THR A 71 0.86 -5.50 -20.21
N GLU A 72 1.13 -4.30 -19.70
CA GLU A 72 2.46 -3.71 -19.73
C GLU A 72 3.30 -4.48 -18.73
N HIS A 73 4.41 -5.01 -19.21
CA HIS A 73 5.45 -5.50 -18.32
C HIS A 73 5.79 -4.35 -17.34
N PRO A 74 5.77 -4.59 -16.02
CA PRO A 74 6.11 -3.57 -15.05
C PRO A 74 7.41 -2.87 -15.43
N SER A 75 7.41 -1.54 -15.36
CA SER A 75 8.55 -0.71 -15.71
C SER A 75 8.91 0.20 -14.55
N ILE A 76 10.19 0.60 -14.47
CA ILE A 76 10.68 1.54 -13.47
C ILE A 76 11.59 2.56 -14.15
N THR A 77 11.45 3.82 -13.76
CA THR A 77 12.30 4.92 -14.21
C THR A 77 13.09 5.50 -13.04
N ILE A 78 14.22 6.14 -13.35
CA ILE A 78 14.89 7.09 -12.45
C ILE A 78 14.82 8.43 -13.17
N ASP A 79 14.04 9.37 -12.64
CA ASP A 79 13.82 10.65 -13.33
C ASP A 79 14.89 11.67 -12.96
N LYS A 80 15.38 11.61 -11.71
CA LYS A 80 16.40 12.54 -11.24
C LYS A 80 17.24 11.94 -10.11
N ILE A 81 18.51 12.32 -10.12
CA ILE A 81 19.50 12.02 -9.10
C ILE A 81 20.03 13.35 -8.59
N GLU A 82 19.71 13.72 -7.35
CA GLU A 82 20.29 14.88 -6.67
C GLU A 82 21.32 14.43 -5.64
N ARG A 83 22.58 14.79 -5.88
CA ARG A 83 23.71 14.40 -5.03
C ARG A 83 23.52 14.88 -3.59
N ASN A 84 23.72 13.98 -2.63
CA ASN A 84 23.60 14.23 -1.18
C ASN A 84 22.19 14.69 -0.75
N ASN A 85 21.19 14.49 -1.60
CA ASN A 85 19.81 14.77 -1.28
C ASN A 85 18.98 13.51 -1.49
N ARG A 86 18.68 13.16 -2.74
CA ARG A 86 17.67 12.13 -3.03
C ARG A 86 17.73 11.65 -4.49
N ILE A 87 17.29 10.41 -4.70
CA ILE A 87 16.98 9.82 -6.01
C ILE A 87 15.48 9.58 -6.06
N TRP A 88 14.84 9.87 -7.19
CA TRP A 88 13.42 9.61 -7.37
C TRP A 88 13.08 9.17 -8.80
N GLY A 89 11.96 8.49 -8.92
CA GLY A 89 11.48 7.88 -10.15
C GLY A 89 10.00 7.52 -10.08
N HIS A 90 9.53 6.83 -11.11
CA HIS A 90 8.17 6.27 -11.17
C HIS A 90 8.21 4.77 -11.45
N VAL A 91 7.11 4.09 -11.12
CA VAL A 91 6.82 2.71 -11.48
C VAL A 91 5.52 2.69 -12.28
N GLU A 92 5.52 1.99 -13.41
CA GLU A 92 4.36 1.81 -14.28
C GLU A 92 4.08 0.31 -14.48
N GLY A 93 2.89 -0.04 -14.98
CA GLY A 93 2.51 -1.42 -15.25
C GLY A 93 2.20 -2.29 -14.02
N ILE A 94 2.13 -1.70 -12.82
CA ILE A 94 1.64 -2.37 -11.60
C ILE A 94 0.31 -1.72 -11.19
N ASN A 95 -0.68 -2.54 -10.80
CA ASN A 95 -1.94 -2.02 -10.27
C ASN A 95 -1.69 -1.32 -8.92
N ARG A 96 -2.26 -0.13 -8.74
CA ARG A 96 -2.12 0.69 -7.52
C ARG A 96 -2.46 -0.09 -6.25
N ASP A 97 -3.49 -0.94 -6.29
CA ASP A 97 -3.89 -1.76 -5.14
C ASP A 97 -2.82 -2.79 -4.72
N GLU A 98 -1.82 -3.02 -5.57
CA GLU A 98 -0.71 -3.92 -5.28
C GLU A 98 0.58 -3.22 -4.85
N TYR A 99 0.66 -1.88 -4.85
CA TYR A 99 1.90 -1.16 -4.56
C TYR A 99 2.52 -1.52 -3.21
N ASP A 100 1.69 -1.73 -2.18
CA ASP A 100 2.15 -2.16 -0.85
C ASP A 100 2.79 -3.57 -0.84
N ASN A 101 2.59 -4.36 -1.89
CA ASN A 101 3.21 -5.69 -2.05
C ASN A 101 4.61 -5.62 -2.67
N TYR A 102 5.07 -4.43 -3.06
CA TYR A 102 6.36 -4.22 -3.70
C TYR A 102 7.17 -3.16 -2.96
N LYS A 103 8.48 -3.20 -3.20
CA LYS A 103 9.43 -2.17 -2.75
C LYS A 103 10.45 -1.91 -3.84
N VAL A 104 11.02 -0.72 -3.81
CA VAL A 104 12.10 -0.32 -4.72
C VAL A 104 13.43 -0.41 -3.99
N LEU A 105 14.33 -1.25 -4.51
CA LEU A 105 15.72 -1.33 -4.07
C LEU A 105 16.57 -0.46 -4.97
N VAL A 106 17.40 0.39 -4.38
CA VAL A 106 18.36 1.21 -5.14
C VAL A 106 19.76 0.67 -4.87
N TYR A 107 20.44 0.29 -5.95
CA TYR A 107 21.81 -0.18 -5.92
C TYR A 107 22.74 0.86 -6.54
N VAL A 108 23.93 0.96 -5.96
CA VAL A 108 25.00 1.83 -6.45
C VAL A 108 26.20 0.95 -6.77
N HIS A 109 26.74 1.12 -7.98
CA HIS A 109 27.92 0.40 -8.42
C HIS A 109 29.18 1.24 -8.16
N THR A 110 30.18 0.61 -7.55
CA THR A 110 31.53 1.14 -7.44
C THR A 110 32.50 0.09 -7.99
N ASP A 111 32.96 -0.82 -7.15
CA ASP A 111 33.62 -2.09 -7.51
C ASP A 111 32.62 -3.26 -7.60
N LYS A 112 31.62 -3.27 -6.71
CA LYS A 112 30.45 -4.16 -6.70
C LYS A 112 29.16 -3.36 -6.56
N TRP A 113 28.01 -4.06 -6.62
CA TRP A 113 26.71 -3.46 -6.35
C TRP A 113 26.39 -3.47 -4.85
N TYR A 114 26.06 -2.30 -4.32
CA TYR A 114 25.67 -2.10 -2.92
C TYR A 114 24.29 -1.47 -2.81
N ILE A 115 23.46 -1.94 -1.87
CA ILE A 115 22.20 -1.27 -1.52
C ILE A 115 22.51 0.13 -0.95
N HIS A 116 21.75 1.13 -1.42
CA HIS A 116 21.89 2.52 -1.05
C HIS A 116 20.62 3.04 -0.33
N PRO A 117 20.74 3.98 0.64
CA PRO A 117 21.97 4.47 1.28
C PRO A 117 22.58 3.53 2.32
N TYR A 118 21.76 2.74 3.03
CA TYR A 118 22.20 1.84 4.09
C TYR A 118 21.49 0.50 3.97
N GLN A 119 22.21 -0.61 4.07
CA GLN A 119 21.61 -1.95 4.06
C GLN A 119 20.91 -2.27 5.39
N GLY A 120 19.76 -2.94 5.35
CA GLY A 120 19.09 -3.53 6.52
C GLY A 120 18.54 -2.52 7.55
N GLN A 121 18.45 -1.25 7.17
CA GLN A 121 17.89 -0.17 7.99
C GLN A 121 16.39 0.05 7.74
N GLY A 122 15.80 -0.65 6.77
CA GLY A 122 14.36 -0.63 6.50
C GLY A 122 13.94 0.42 5.47
N GLU A 123 12.68 0.84 5.56
CA GLU A 123 12.07 1.80 4.65
C GLU A 123 12.80 3.15 4.67
N ASP A 124 12.87 3.81 3.51
CA ASP A 124 13.53 5.09 3.22
C ASP A 124 15.07 5.09 3.39
N LEU A 125 15.64 4.06 4.01
CA LEU A 125 17.06 3.92 4.28
C LEU A 125 17.72 2.78 3.52
N SER A 126 16.98 1.71 3.20
CA SER A 126 17.44 0.54 2.42
C SER A 126 16.60 0.31 1.17
N TRP A 127 15.33 0.72 1.21
CA TRP A 127 14.39 0.56 0.13
C TRP A 127 13.33 1.66 0.21
N ALA A 128 12.70 1.98 -0.93
CA ALA A 128 11.63 2.97 -1.00
C ALA A 128 10.27 2.28 -1.23
N LYS A 129 9.21 2.82 -0.63
CA LYS A 129 7.84 2.48 -1.04
C LYS A 129 7.49 3.13 -2.36
N ILE A 130 6.60 2.47 -3.09
CA ILE A 130 5.88 3.06 -4.21
C ILE A 130 4.67 3.77 -3.62
N LYS A 131 4.55 5.08 -3.89
CA LYS A 131 3.39 5.87 -3.45
C LYS A 131 2.20 5.63 -4.34
N ASP A 132 1.04 6.08 -3.88
CA ASP A 132 -0.26 6.02 -4.57
C ASP A 132 -0.28 6.54 -6.02
N ASP A 133 0.63 7.45 -6.37
CA ASP A 133 0.79 8.04 -7.70
C ASP A 133 1.84 7.32 -8.56
N GLY A 134 2.39 6.19 -8.08
CA GLY A 134 3.45 5.44 -8.74
C GLY A 134 4.86 6.00 -8.49
N THR A 135 4.99 7.13 -7.76
CA THR A 135 6.30 7.72 -7.46
C THR A 135 7.04 6.93 -6.38
N TRP A 136 8.36 6.94 -6.46
CA TRP A 136 9.22 6.43 -5.40
C TRP A 136 10.39 7.39 -5.19
N SER A 137 10.96 7.40 -3.98
CA SER A 137 12.13 8.20 -3.70
C SER A 137 12.94 7.65 -2.55
N ILE A 138 14.27 7.75 -2.62
CA ILE A 138 15.17 7.35 -1.54
C ILE A 138 16.23 8.42 -1.29
N GLU A 139 16.56 8.66 -0.02
CA GLU A 139 17.58 9.64 0.34
C GLU A 139 18.97 9.18 -0.10
N THR A 140 19.83 10.14 -0.41
CA THR A 140 21.23 9.87 -0.72
C THR A 140 22.14 10.47 0.33
N VAL A 141 23.14 9.70 0.73
CA VAL A 141 24.14 10.13 1.70
C VAL A 141 25.46 10.42 1.02
N LYS A 142 26.24 11.34 1.61
CA LYS A 142 27.56 11.70 1.09
C LYS A 142 28.46 10.47 1.06
N ARG A 143 28.80 10.04 -0.16
CA ARG A 143 29.66 8.86 -0.39
C ARG A 143 31.13 9.24 -0.26
N LYS A 144 31.94 8.29 0.22
CA LYS A 144 33.41 8.40 0.19
C LYS A 144 33.99 8.09 -1.19
N PHE A 145 33.27 7.29 -1.99
CA PHE A 145 33.68 6.82 -3.31
C PHE A 145 32.68 7.27 -4.38
N THR A 146 33.18 7.58 -5.57
CA THR A 146 32.35 7.92 -6.73
C THR A 146 31.67 6.67 -7.28
N ALA A 147 30.35 6.75 -7.47
CA ALA A 147 29.59 5.74 -8.17
C ALA A 147 29.73 5.90 -9.69
N ASN A 148 29.87 4.78 -10.41
CA ASN A 148 29.86 4.78 -11.89
C ASN A 148 28.52 4.32 -12.47
N ALA A 149 27.65 3.70 -11.68
CA ALA A 149 26.28 3.41 -12.07
C ALA A 149 25.33 3.39 -10.87
N VAL A 150 24.05 3.62 -11.16
CA VAL A 150 22.93 3.48 -10.22
C VAL A 150 21.89 2.58 -10.87
N ALA A 151 21.36 1.64 -10.11
CA ALA A 151 20.26 0.79 -10.53
C ALA A 151 19.07 0.94 -9.57
N ALA A 152 17.86 0.86 -10.11
CA ALA A 152 16.64 0.74 -9.31
C ALA A 152 15.89 -0.51 -9.74
N LEU A 153 15.47 -1.30 -8.77
CA LEU A 153 14.80 -2.59 -8.96
C LEU A 153 13.51 -2.60 -8.18
N VAL A 154 12.43 -3.03 -8.83
CA VAL A 154 11.16 -3.31 -8.15
C VAL A 154 11.12 -4.80 -7.81
N VAL A 155 10.95 -5.10 -6.52
CA VAL A 155 10.89 -6.48 -6.01
C VAL A 155 9.66 -6.65 -5.12
N LYS A 156 9.25 -7.90 -4.86
CA LYS A 156 8.21 -8.18 -3.86
C LYS A 156 8.67 -7.71 -2.48
N GLY A 157 7.75 -7.22 -1.65
CA GLY A 157 8.05 -6.65 -0.33
C GLY A 157 8.79 -7.62 0.60
N ASN A 158 8.50 -8.92 0.50
CA ASN A 158 9.15 -9.99 1.26
C ASN A 158 10.51 -10.44 0.70
N HIS A 159 10.97 -9.87 -0.42
CA HIS A 159 12.27 -10.22 -1.00
C HIS A 159 13.40 -9.82 -0.04
N PRO A 160 14.37 -10.72 0.24
CA PRO A 160 15.50 -10.39 1.10
C PRO A 160 16.38 -9.33 0.45
N GLU A 161 16.94 -8.45 1.27
CA GLU A 161 17.96 -7.50 0.83
C GLU A 161 19.29 -8.24 0.65
N LEU A 162 19.75 -8.41 -0.60
CA LEU A 162 20.99 -9.11 -0.93
C LEU A 162 22.14 -8.12 -1.08
N THR A 163 23.25 -8.35 -0.37
CA THR A 163 24.50 -7.59 -0.52
C THR A 163 25.70 -8.27 0.15
N PRO A 164 26.92 -7.97 -0.34
CA PRO A 164 27.20 -7.38 -1.67
C PRO A 164 26.98 -8.43 -2.77
N ILE A 165 26.57 -8.00 -3.96
CA ILE A 165 26.38 -8.87 -5.13
C ILE A 165 27.24 -8.42 -6.29
N GLU A 166 27.67 -9.38 -7.11
CA GLU A 166 28.48 -9.12 -8.31
C GLU A 166 27.58 -8.82 -9.52
N ASP A 167 26.46 -9.51 -9.62
CA ASP A 167 25.50 -9.36 -10.71
C ASP A 167 24.09 -9.07 -10.19
N LEU A 168 23.45 -8.02 -10.74
CA LEU A 168 22.06 -7.68 -10.45
C LEU A 168 21.08 -8.73 -10.98
N GLU A 169 21.48 -9.56 -11.97
CA GLU A 169 20.63 -10.64 -12.48
C GLU A 169 20.38 -11.76 -11.47
N GLU A 170 21.15 -11.83 -10.37
CA GLU A 170 20.89 -12.77 -9.27
C GLU A 170 19.63 -12.40 -8.47
N ILE A 171 19.15 -11.15 -8.59
CA ILE A 171 17.95 -10.66 -7.92
C ILE A 171 16.73 -10.98 -8.78
N HIS A 172 15.71 -11.58 -8.19
CA HIS A 172 14.41 -11.72 -8.83
C HIS A 172 13.64 -10.39 -8.75
N TYR A 173 13.71 -9.58 -9.80
CA TYR A 173 12.98 -8.32 -9.96
C TYR A 173 11.83 -8.44 -10.95
N ILE A 174 10.82 -7.58 -10.79
CA ILE A 174 9.74 -7.43 -11.78
C ILE A 174 9.97 -6.28 -12.75
N ALA A 175 10.79 -5.30 -12.35
CA ALA A 175 11.23 -4.18 -13.19
C ALA A 175 12.65 -3.76 -12.76
N LYS A 176 13.47 -3.34 -13.73
CA LYS A 176 14.85 -2.89 -13.50
C LYS A 176 15.20 -1.75 -14.44
N ILE A 177 15.93 -0.76 -13.92
CA ILE A 177 16.62 0.25 -14.70
C ILE A 177 18.05 0.42 -14.19
N VAL A 178 18.99 0.65 -15.10
CA VAL A 178 20.40 0.93 -14.78
C VAL A 178 20.83 2.18 -15.53
N ILE A 179 21.26 3.20 -14.79
CA ILE A 179 21.87 4.42 -15.33
C ILE A 179 23.37 4.32 -15.12
N LYS A 180 24.13 4.35 -16.23
CA LYS A 180 25.59 4.45 -16.21
C LYS A 180 25.99 5.92 -16.35
N GLY A 181 26.88 6.38 -15.49
CA GLY A 181 27.42 7.74 -15.54
C GLY A 181 28.89 7.74 -15.93
N THR A 182 29.29 8.70 -16.76
CA THR A 182 30.69 9.01 -17.05
C THR A 182 31.29 10.04 -16.08
N GLY A 183 30.59 10.39 -15.00
CA GLY A 183 31.01 11.35 -13.98
C GLY A 183 30.34 11.07 -12.63
N ASP A 184 30.63 11.90 -11.63
CA ASP A 184 30.18 11.73 -10.23
C ASP A 184 28.64 11.67 -10.08
N LEU A 185 28.09 10.44 -10.08
CA LEU A 185 26.72 10.07 -9.70
C LEU A 185 26.53 9.92 -8.18
#